data_AF-A0A9W9V6S2-F1
#
_entry.id   AF-A0A9W9V6S2-F1
#
_cell.length_a   1.000
_cell.length_b   1.000
_cell.length_c   1.000
_cell.angle_alpha   90.00
_cell.angle_beta   90.00
_cell.angle_gamma   90.00
#
_symmetry.space_group_name_H-M   'P 1'
#
loop_
_entity.id
_entity.type
_entity.pdbx_description
1 polymer ?
#
loop_
_entity_poly.entity_id
_entity_poly.type
_entity_poly.pdbx_seq_one_letter_code
_entity_poly.pdbx_strand_id
1 'polypeptide(L)'
;MSTRTSVVRGKAGSKRRQSTVPIRRSQRQNAGKLPGFYNENILAGKRKRFDIQDGMIEPLPPPTLLLTQSYVDVLKKMRPEAPQRPPRQTWPTPETPITWPNDPNIPKDWTSEEVDLDPGDLDAQLVRVDERIANKILPQMFEQKKKQLLRLKAEQDAMIDSEKQYPGLSMDVIRRLHDLKHMQKQLETRGKDPCDMLPNIKAIIPAYRTKQLEWTSGLVTYWSDGKKLCEPRPFHYEEFLEINKKHNGHTGFWVEGVFPLGPQRQQPVLAQEYSASGGSWLRDVYLALRFPNNRQTQIQFLFMEDTGASYMSMFIEDFDLLKQASGGGIASTPPLLGAMNVAGFQGGAGDLYQIRALEVNMASDGNGRLMTAWDWMPVMIYENPAHESRLSGPYIHYKFYTGSAPDGSGKGYAFDLKGGWNAKVPTVTDVRLARQPQFGGPFTGSANATQAFFNAGRTIMPGASTNILGMNNFVGLPTHPPKRAPPGLPVGQNPSRLPQPAPQQEEYQEEYQEEYQEEYQEEYQEEYQEEYQEEYQEEDQEED
;
A
#
# COMPACT_ATOMS: atom_id res chain seq x y z
N MET A 1 -60.97 -60.95 35.18
CA MET A 1 -61.96 -60.84 34.09
C MET A 1 -61.34 -59.92 33.04
N SER A 2 -60.49 -60.41 32.14
CA SER A 2 -60.80 -60.94 30.81
C SER A 2 -61.85 -60.14 30.04
N THR A 3 -61.41 -59.35 29.06
CA THR A 3 -61.76 -59.56 27.65
C THR A 3 -60.73 -58.92 26.73
N ARG A 4 -60.27 -59.74 25.79
CA ARG A 4 -59.41 -59.42 24.64
C ARG A 4 -60.24 -58.71 23.55
N THR A 5 -59.61 -57.79 22.83
CA THR A 5 -59.87 -57.60 21.40
C THR A 5 -58.56 -57.31 20.68
N SER A 6 -58.43 -57.84 19.49
CA SER A 6 -57.17 -58.14 18.81
C SER A 6 -57.14 -57.56 17.39
N VAL A 7 -55.92 -57.25 16.91
CA VAL A 7 -55.47 -57.11 15.49
C VAL A 7 -56.03 -55.85 14.78
N VAL A 8 -55.29 -55.04 14.00
CA VAL A 8 -54.45 -55.36 12.83
C VAL A 8 -53.38 -54.29 12.54
N ARG A 9 -52.26 -54.81 12.02
CA ARG A 9 -51.05 -54.17 11.48
C ARG A 9 -51.29 -53.10 10.40
N GLY A 10 -50.45 -52.06 10.43
CA GLY A 10 -50.06 -51.26 9.26
C GLY A 10 -48.64 -50.73 9.42
N LYS A 11 -47.64 -51.45 8.89
CA LYS A 11 -46.24 -50.99 8.80
C LYS A 11 -46.07 -50.16 7.52
N ALA A 12 -45.69 -48.90 7.63
CA ALA A 12 -45.08 -48.12 6.55
C ALA A 12 -43.70 -47.66 7.02
N GLY A 13 -42.65 -48.38 6.59
CA GLY A 13 -41.27 -48.03 6.85
C GLY A 13 -40.74 -47.09 5.78
N SER A 14 -40.51 -45.82 6.14
CA SER A 14 -39.74 -44.87 5.32
C SER A 14 -38.29 -44.85 5.81
N LYS A 15 -37.40 -45.56 5.10
CA LYS A 15 -35.94 -45.48 5.31
C LYS A 15 -35.41 -44.28 4.52
N ARG A 16 -35.20 -43.15 5.21
CA ARG A 16 -34.44 -42.02 4.69
C ARG A 16 -32.94 -42.35 4.76
N ARG A 17 -32.36 -42.76 3.63
CA ARG A 17 -30.90 -42.88 3.46
C ARG A 17 -30.30 -41.47 3.49
N GLN A 18 -29.57 -41.13 4.56
CA GLN A 18 -28.64 -40.01 4.54
C GLN A 18 -27.39 -40.46 3.77
N SER A 19 -27.16 -39.88 2.59
CA SER A 19 -25.91 -40.03 1.85
C SER A 19 -24.87 -39.06 2.42
N THR A 20 -23.98 -39.55 3.26
CA THR A 20 -22.74 -38.84 3.62
C THR A 20 -21.79 -38.93 2.43
N VAL A 21 -21.78 -37.89 1.60
CA VAL A 21 -20.72 -37.70 0.59
C VAL A 21 -19.52 -37.09 1.33
N PRO A 22 -18.35 -37.74 1.35
CA PRO A 22 -17.15 -37.16 1.95
C PRO A 22 -16.68 -36.01 1.06
N ILE A 23 -16.86 -34.78 1.55
CA ILE A 23 -16.28 -33.58 0.93
C ILE A 23 -14.76 -33.67 1.13
N ARG A 24 -14.03 -34.00 0.07
CA ARG A 24 -12.57 -33.87 0.04
C ARG A 24 -12.19 -32.40 0.21
N ARG A 25 -11.72 -32.03 1.40
CA ARG A 25 -11.02 -30.75 1.63
C ARG A 25 -9.74 -30.76 0.81
N SER A 26 -9.63 -29.88 -0.19
CA SER A 26 -8.35 -29.62 -0.84
C SER A 26 -7.47 -28.83 0.13
N GLN A 27 -6.47 -29.48 0.71
CA GLN A 27 -5.40 -28.79 1.43
C GLN A 27 -4.55 -28.01 0.41
N ARG A 28 -4.80 -26.71 0.27
CA ARG A 28 -3.86 -25.77 -0.35
C ARG A 28 -3.08 -25.11 0.78
N GLN A 29 -1.85 -25.57 1.01
CA GLN A 29 -0.94 -25.02 2.02
C GLN A 29 -0.05 -23.88 1.52
N ASN A 30 -0.22 -23.41 0.29
CA ASN A 30 0.57 -22.31 -0.25
C ASN A 30 -0.36 -21.18 -0.73
N ALA A 31 -1.08 -20.54 0.20
CA ALA A 31 -1.47 -19.15 -0.03
C ALA A 31 -0.18 -18.33 -0.04
N GLY A 32 -0.01 -17.47 -1.05
CA GLY A 32 1.24 -16.76 -1.32
C GLY A 32 1.77 -16.10 -0.06
N LYS A 33 2.93 -16.55 0.42
CA LYS A 33 3.65 -15.83 1.47
C LYS A 33 4.07 -14.48 0.89
N LEU A 34 4.16 -13.44 1.73
CA LEU A 34 4.63 -12.11 1.33
C LEU A 34 5.96 -12.23 0.52
N PRO A 35 6.24 -11.32 -0.44
CA PRO A 35 7.54 -11.25 -1.07
C PRO A 35 8.64 -11.20 0.01
N GLY A 36 9.57 -12.15 0.01
CA GLY A 36 10.61 -12.31 1.05
C GLY A 36 10.45 -13.53 1.97
N PHE A 37 9.34 -14.25 1.90
CA PHE A 37 9.12 -15.47 2.70
C PHE A 37 9.34 -16.72 1.85
N TYR A 38 10.55 -17.25 1.89
CA TYR A 38 10.98 -18.37 1.05
C TYR A 38 10.37 -19.71 1.48
N ASN A 39 10.37 -20.67 0.53
CA ASN A 39 10.00 -22.05 0.81
C ASN A 39 11.17 -22.76 1.50
N GLU A 40 11.04 -22.97 2.82
CA GLU A 40 12.01 -23.62 3.72
C GLU A 40 12.59 -24.93 3.17
N ASN A 41 11.78 -25.70 2.43
CA ASN A 41 12.19 -27.00 1.89
C ASN A 41 13.26 -26.90 0.80
N ILE A 42 13.40 -25.74 0.16
CA ILE A 42 14.41 -25.50 -0.89
C ILE A 42 15.76 -25.15 -0.25
N LEU A 43 15.74 -24.38 0.84
CA LEU A 43 16.95 -23.91 1.54
C LEU A 43 17.56 -24.98 2.46
N ALA A 44 16.72 -25.82 3.08
CA ALA A 44 17.18 -26.88 4.00
C ALA A 44 17.65 -28.17 3.30
N GLY A 45 17.63 -28.24 1.96
CA GLY A 45 18.19 -29.36 1.18
C GLY A 45 17.53 -30.74 1.39
N LYS A 46 16.40 -30.85 2.11
CA LYS A 46 15.73 -32.12 2.39
C LYS A 46 14.21 -32.04 2.18
N ARG A 47 13.73 -32.65 1.09
CA ARG A 47 12.30 -32.95 0.89
C ARG A 47 11.91 -34.19 1.72
N LYS A 48 11.46 -34.00 2.96
CA LYS A 48 10.63 -35.02 3.62
C LYS A 48 9.16 -34.69 3.37
N ARG A 49 8.45 -35.60 2.68
CA ARG A 49 6.99 -35.56 2.65
C ARG A 49 6.50 -35.91 4.06
N PHE A 50 5.84 -34.97 4.71
CA PHE A 50 5.10 -35.25 5.94
C PHE A 50 3.65 -35.59 5.55
N ASP A 51 3.21 -36.80 5.92
CA ASP A 51 1.80 -37.17 5.88
C ASP A 51 1.08 -36.45 7.02
N ILE A 52 0.28 -35.44 6.68
CA ILE A 52 -0.46 -34.63 7.65
C ILE A 52 -1.76 -35.36 7.99
N GLN A 53 -1.79 -36.06 9.13
CA GLN A 53 -3.04 -36.46 9.76
C GLN A 53 -3.74 -35.24 10.36
N ASP A 54 -5.07 -35.23 10.26
CA ASP A 54 -5.99 -34.17 10.66
C ASP A 54 -5.94 -33.96 12.19
N GLY A 55 -5.03 -33.12 12.66
CA GLY A 55 -4.87 -32.76 14.06
C GLY A 55 -3.69 -31.80 14.22
N MET A 56 -3.98 -30.57 14.66
CA MET A 56 -3.02 -29.51 15.04
C MET A 56 -1.68 -29.60 14.32
N ILE A 57 -1.51 -28.85 13.23
CA ILE A 57 -0.21 -28.66 12.59
C ILE A 57 0.73 -28.13 13.68
N GLU A 58 1.59 -28.98 14.22
CA GLU A 58 2.71 -28.52 15.03
C GLU A 58 3.52 -27.58 14.14
N PRO A 59 3.82 -26.35 14.61
CA PRO A 59 4.66 -25.45 13.83
C PRO A 59 5.94 -26.19 13.49
N LEU A 60 6.33 -26.14 12.21
CA LEU A 60 7.60 -26.72 11.78
C LEU A 60 8.68 -26.17 12.71
N PRO A 61 9.61 -27.02 13.20
CA PRO A 61 10.69 -26.53 14.03
C PRO A 61 11.41 -25.41 13.27
N PRO A 62 11.75 -24.30 13.94
CA PRO A 62 12.33 -23.15 13.29
C PRO A 62 13.56 -23.61 12.48
N PRO A 63 13.75 -23.09 11.26
CA PRO A 63 14.87 -23.49 10.45
C PRO A 63 16.14 -23.15 11.21
N THR A 64 16.96 -24.17 11.51
CA THR A 64 18.16 -24.05 12.34
C THR A 64 19.31 -23.47 11.52
N LEU A 65 19.09 -22.33 10.86
CA LEU A 65 20.08 -21.66 10.05
C LEU A 65 21.08 -20.96 10.98
N LEU A 66 22.37 -21.15 10.76
CA LEU A 66 23.40 -20.50 11.58
C LEU A 66 23.38 -18.98 11.36
N LEU A 67 23.38 -18.17 12.43
CA LEU A 67 23.37 -16.71 12.35
C LEU A 67 24.59 -16.13 11.62
N THR A 68 25.70 -16.87 11.59
CA THR A 68 26.95 -16.50 10.94
C THR A 68 27.02 -16.85 9.46
N GLN A 69 25.99 -17.51 8.91
CA GLN A 69 25.96 -17.92 7.51
C GLN A 69 25.18 -16.89 6.66
N SER A 70 25.84 -16.35 5.63
CA SER A 70 25.20 -15.53 4.61
C SER A 70 24.53 -16.38 3.53
N TYR A 71 23.37 -15.92 3.04
CA TYR A 71 22.57 -16.56 2.00
C TYR A 71 22.54 -15.76 0.70
N VAL A 72 23.33 -14.70 0.58
CA VAL A 72 23.39 -13.83 -0.63
C VAL A 72 23.67 -14.66 -1.89
N ASP A 73 24.72 -15.46 -1.88
CA ASP A 73 25.10 -16.28 -3.05
C ASP A 73 24.09 -17.38 -3.37
N VAL A 74 23.42 -17.91 -2.34
CA VAL A 74 22.37 -18.92 -2.51
C VAL A 74 21.18 -18.30 -3.23
N LEU A 75 20.76 -17.11 -2.79
CA LEU A 75 19.62 -16.43 -3.38
C LEU A 75 19.93 -15.90 -4.78
N LYS A 76 21.12 -15.35 -5.02
CA LYS A 76 21.57 -14.93 -6.36
C LYS A 76 21.50 -16.09 -7.36
N LYS A 77 21.86 -17.31 -6.95
CA LYS A 77 21.74 -18.53 -7.78
C LYS A 77 20.31 -19.02 -7.98
N MET A 78 19.41 -18.73 -7.05
CA MET A 78 18.00 -19.13 -7.13
C MET A 78 17.11 -18.12 -7.84
N ARG A 79 17.56 -16.88 -8.00
CA ARG A 79 16.80 -15.84 -8.70
C ARG A 79 16.55 -16.32 -10.13
N PRO A 80 15.28 -16.46 -10.55
CA PRO A 80 14.98 -16.81 -11.93
C PRO A 80 15.57 -15.74 -12.84
N GLU A 81 16.07 -16.15 -14.01
CA GLU A 81 16.44 -15.17 -15.04
C GLU A 81 15.24 -14.26 -15.30
N ALA A 82 15.52 -12.95 -15.46
CA ALA A 82 14.48 -12.01 -15.80
C ALA A 82 13.79 -12.49 -17.09
N PRO A 83 12.45 -12.43 -17.15
CA PRO A 83 11.74 -12.81 -18.36
C PRO A 83 12.31 -12.01 -19.53
N GLN A 84 12.55 -12.69 -20.66
CA GLN A 84 13.01 -12.00 -21.86
C GLN A 84 11.95 -10.97 -22.27
N ARG A 85 12.36 -9.71 -22.36
CA ARG A 85 11.48 -8.65 -22.82
C ARG A 85 11.11 -8.86 -24.29
N PRO A 86 9.88 -8.51 -24.70
CA PRO A 86 9.49 -8.58 -26.10
C PRO A 86 10.44 -7.75 -26.96
N PRO A 87 10.61 -8.11 -28.25
CA PRO A 87 11.43 -7.32 -29.15
C PRO A 87 10.83 -5.92 -29.33
N ARG A 88 11.72 -4.95 -29.58
CA ARG A 88 11.35 -3.56 -29.87
C ARG A 88 10.31 -3.49 -30.99
N GLN A 89 9.23 -2.75 -30.74
CA GLN A 89 8.18 -2.50 -31.72
C GLN A 89 8.29 -1.07 -32.25
N THR A 90 8.23 -0.93 -33.58
CA THR A 90 8.18 0.37 -34.26
C THR A 90 6.83 0.55 -34.93
N TRP A 91 6.41 1.80 -35.09
CA TRP A 91 5.10 2.14 -35.62
C TRP A 91 5.27 3.13 -36.76
N PRO A 92 4.41 3.08 -37.80
CA PRO A 92 4.46 4.06 -38.86
C PRO A 92 4.12 5.45 -38.30
N THR A 93 4.88 6.46 -38.72
CA THR A 93 4.60 7.86 -38.40
C THR A 93 3.41 8.33 -39.26
N PRO A 94 2.27 8.72 -38.66
CA PRO A 94 1.13 9.24 -39.41
C PRO A 94 1.48 10.61 -40.01
N GLU A 95 0.86 10.95 -41.14
CA GLU A 95 1.06 12.25 -41.80
C GLU A 95 0.60 13.41 -40.90
N THR A 96 -0.53 13.21 -40.23
CA THR A 96 -1.09 14.14 -39.23
C THR A 96 -0.91 13.56 -37.83
N PRO A 97 -0.48 14.36 -36.84
CA PRO A 97 -0.36 13.89 -35.47
C PRO A 97 -1.68 13.37 -34.91
N ILE A 98 -1.65 12.18 -34.33
CA ILE A 98 -2.78 11.62 -33.60
C ILE A 98 -2.71 12.17 -32.17
N THR A 99 -3.64 13.05 -31.79
CA THR A 99 -3.63 13.71 -30.47
C THR A 99 -4.71 13.19 -29.51
N TRP A 100 -5.56 12.26 -29.98
CA TRP A 100 -6.68 11.74 -29.19
C TRP A 100 -6.56 10.23 -28.91
N PRO A 101 -6.65 9.76 -27.64
CA PRO A 101 -6.44 8.35 -27.30
C PRO A 101 -7.43 7.35 -27.93
N ASN A 102 -8.59 7.83 -28.41
CA ASN A 102 -9.60 6.98 -29.07
C ASN A 102 -9.65 7.20 -30.59
N ASP A 103 -8.61 7.78 -31.17
CA ASP A 103 -8.54 7.97 -32.62
C ASP A 103 -8.45 6.60 -33.33
N PRO A 104 -9.32 6.32 -34.31
CA PRO A 104 -9.31 5.04 -35.03
C PRO A 104 -8.03 4.79 -35.85
N ASN A 105 -7.19 5.81 -36.06
CA ASN A 105 -5.92 5.69 -36.76
C ASN A 105 -4.77 5.20 -35.86
N ILE A 106 -4.98 5.06 -34.55
CA ILE A 106 -3.99 4.43 -33.67
C ILE A 106 -3.82 2.96 -34.11
N PRO A 107 -2.58 2.48 -34.35
CA PRO A 107 -2.37 1.09 -34.70
C PRO A 107 -2.94 0.15 -33.63
N LYS A 108 -3.62 -0.91 -34.06
CA LYS A 108 -4.38 -1.80 -33.16
C LYS A 108 -3.56 -2.42 -32.02
N ASP A 109 -2.28 -2.68 -32.27
CA ASP A 109 -1.37 -3.31 -31.30
C ASP A 109 -0.48 -2.28 -30.58
N TRP A 110 -0.71 -0.98 -30.79
CA TRP A 110 0.06 0.09 -30.18
C TRP A 110 -0.21 0.18 -28.67
N THR A 111 0.84 0.40 -27.89
CA THR A 111 0.78 0.60 -26.44
C THR A 111 1.72 1.71 -26.00
N SER A 112 1.33 2.43 -24.95
CA SER A 112 2.15 3.46 -24.28
C SER A 112 3.10 2.90 -23.22
N GLU A 113 3.00 1.60 -22.91
CA GLU A 113 3.66 0.96 -21.77
C GLU A 113 5.13 0.57 -22.04
N GLU A 114 5.65 0.73 -23.27
CA GLU A 114 7.04 0.42 -23.66
C GLU A 114 7.56 -0.91 -23.09
N VAL A 115 6.77 -1.98 -23.28
CA VAL A 115 6.98 -3.31 -22.68
C VAL A 115 8.33 -3.94 -22.98
N ASP A 116 9.06 -3.45 -23.99
CA ASP A 116 10.40 -3.90 -24.38
C ASP A 116 11.53 -3.26 -23.55
N LEU A 117 11.26 -2.20 -22.78
CA LEU A 117 12.26 -1.48 -21.99
C LEU A 117 12.22 -1.84 -20.50
N ASP A 118 13.32 -1.51 -19.81
CA ASP A 118 13.34 -1.54 -18.35
C ASP A 118 12.64 -0.32 -17.78
N PRO A 119 11.62 -0.50 -16.91
CA PRO A 119 11.09 0.62 -16.14
C PRO A 119 12.14 1.32 -15.28
N GLY A 120 13.26 0.66 -14.94
CA GLY A 120 14.38 1.25 -14.21
C GLY A 120 15.48 1.89 -15.08
N ASP A 121 15.47 1.67 -16.40
CA ASP A 121 16.44 2.28 -17.32
C ASP A 121 15.89 3.62 -17.83
N LEU A 122 16.08 4.65 -17.02
CA LEU A 122 15.57 5.99 -17.30
C LEU A 122 16.15 6.57 -18.60
N ASP A 123 17.39 6.23 -18.93
CA ASP A 123 18.05 6.69 -20.15
C ASP A 123 17.41 6.10 -21.39
N ALA A 124 17.24 4.77 -21.42
CA ALA A 124 16.56 4.12 -22.54
C ALA A 124 15.11 4.58 -22.67
N GLN A 125 14.43 4.85 -21.54
CA GLN A 125 13.08 5.40 -21.57
C GLN A 125 13.02 6.83 -22.11
N LEU A 126 13.95 7.71 -21.74
CA LEU A 126 14.01 9.07 -22.29
C LEU A 126 14.23 9.05 -23.81
N VAL A 127 15.16 8.22 -24.29
CA VAL A 127 15.39 8.03 -25.73
C VAL A 127 14.12 7.54 -26.41
N ARG A 128 13.41 6.57 -25.82
CA ARG A 128 12.16 6.06 -26.39
C ARG A 128 11.06 7.10 -26.41
N VAL A 129 10.94 7.91 -25.36
CA VAL A 129 9.96 8.98 -25.29
C VAL A 129 10.18 9.99 -26.42
N ASP A 130 11.43 10.36 -26.72
CA ASP A 130 11.74 11.24 -27.86
C ASP A 130 11.34 10.61 -29.20
N GLU A 131 11.60 9.32 -29.39
CA GLU A 131 11.14 8.57 -30.57
C GLU A 131 9.60 8.58 -30.68
N ARG A 132 8.88 8.50 -29.56
CA ARG A 132 7.40 8.50 -29.54
C ARG A 132 6.81 9.85 -29.90
N ILE A 133 7.42 10.92 -29.41
CA ILE A 133 7.08 12.29 -29.81
C ILE A 133 7.29 12.45 -31.32
N ALA A 134 8.45 12.01 -31.83
CA ALA A 134 8.77 12.04 -33.26
C ALA A 134 7.82 11.16 -34.12
N ASN A 135 7.30 10.06 -33.55
CA ASN A 135 6.30 9.20 -34.19
C ASN A 135 4.90 9.81 -34.28
N LYS A 136 4.65 10.97 -33.67
CA LYS A 136 3.38 11.72 -33.78
C LYS A 136 2.13 10.93 -33.37
N ILE A 137 2.26 9.93 -32.50
CA ILE A 137 1.13 9.21 -31.89
C ILE A 137 1.07 9.61 -30.41
N LEU A 138 0.07 10.40 -30.05
CA LEU A 138 -0.15 11.00 -28.73
C LEU A 138 1.07 11.78 -28.20
N PRO A 139 1.69 12.69 -28.98
CA PRO A 139 2.94 13.34 -28.60
C PRO A 139 2.88 14.06 -27.24
N GLN A 140 1.77 14.75 -26.94
CA GLN A 140 1.53 15.46 -25.67
C GLN A 140 1.62 14.56 -24.43
N MET A 141 1.14 13.31 -24.55
CA MET A 141 1.23 12.34 -23.45
C MET A 141 2.70 11.96 -23.18
N PHE A 142 3.50 11.83 -24.23
CA PHE A 142 4.93 11.52 -24.12
C PHE A 142 5.77 12.71 -23.68
N GLU A 143 5.40 13.94 -24.02
CA GLU A 143 6.01 15.16 -23.47
C GLU A 143 5.82 15.22 -21.94
N GLN A 144 4.62 14.94 -21.44
CA GLN A 144 4.37 14.83 -20.00
C GLN A 144 5.19 13.70 -19.36
N LYS A 145 5.25 12.52 -20.01
CA LYS A 145 6.10 11.41 -19.55
C LYS A 145 7.58 11.80 -19.54
N LYS A 146 8.05 12.57 -20.53
CA LYS A 146 9.43 13.08 -20.59
C LYS A 146 9.74 13.94 -19.38
N LYS A 147 8.86 14.90 -19.05
CA LYS A 147 9.01 15.77 -17.87
C LYS A 147 9.14 14.94 -16.58
N GLN A 148 8.30 13.91 -16.43
CA GLN A 148 8.36 13.00 -15.27
C GLN A 148 9.68 12.21 -15.23
N LEU A 149 10.12 11.65 -16.36
CA LEU A 149 11.37 10.88 -16.43
C LEU A 149 12.61 11.75 -16.18
N LEU A 150 12.64 12.98 -16.69
CA LEU A 150 13.72 13.92 -16.43
C LEU A 150 13.83 14.25 -14.94
N ARG A 151 12.70 14.49 -14.27
CA ARG A 151 12.66 14.69 -12.81
C ARG A 151 13.21 13.47 -12.06
N LEU A 152 12.71 12.27 -12.38
CA LEU A 152 13.18 11.03 -11.76
C LEU A 152 14.68 10.79 -11.99
N LYS A 153 15.18 11.16 -13.17
CA LYS A 153 16.61 11.06 -13.48
C LYS A 153 17.43 12.05 -12.66
N ALA A 154 17.00 13.31 -12.55
CA ALA A 154 17.68 14.29 -11.71
C ALA A 154 17.72 13.86 -10.23
N GLU A 155 16.60 13.33 -9.70
CA GLU A 155 16.54 12.75 -8.35
C GLU A 155 17.53 11.56 -8.21
N GLN A 156 17.61 10.70 -9.23
CA GLN A 156 18.55 9.57 -9.25
C GLN A 156 20.01 10.03 -9.29
N ASP A 157 20.35 10.99 -10.14
CA ASP A 157 21.70 11.52 -10.30
C ASP A 157 22.14 12.23 -9.02
N ALA A 158 21.26 13.02 -8.38
CA ALA A 158 21.53 13.65 -7.09
C ALA A 158 21.82 12.62 -5.98
N MET A 159 21.04 11.52 -5.92
CA MET A 159 21.31 10.42 -5.00
C MET A 159 22.68 9.77 -5.26
N ILE A 160 23.04 9.54 -6.53
CA ILE A 160 24.36 9.00 -6.90
C ILE A 160 25.48 9.94 -6.45
N ASP A 161 25.32 11.23 -6.72
CA ASP A 161 26.30 12.26 -6.37
C ASP A 161 26.50 12.38 -4.86
N SER A 162 25.43 12.21 -4.06
CA SER A 162 25.49 12.20 -2.59
C SER A 162 26.37 11.09 -2.01
N GLU A 163 26.59 10.01 -2.76
CA GLU A 163 27.39 8.85 -2.36
C GLU A 163 28.61 8.63 -3.26
N LYS A 164 29.00 9.63 -4.08
CA LYS A 164 30.11 9.54 -5.06
C LYS A 164 31.45 9.13 -4.46
N GLN A 165 31.66 9.43 -3.17
CA GLN A 165 32.88 9.07 -2.43
C GLN A 165 33.02 7.55 -2.16
N TYR A 166 31.93 6.78 -2.32
CA TYR A 166 31.91 5.33 -2.14
C TYR A 166 31.67 4.62 -3.49
N PRO A 167 32.70 4.42 -4.34
CA PRO A 167 32.50 3.90 -5.67
C PRO A 167 32.03 2.44 -5.69
N GLY A 168 31.15 2.12 -6.64
CA GLY A 168 30.65 0.76 -6.87
C GLY A 168 29.62 0.27 -5.86
N LEU A 169 28.85 1.19 -5.26
CA LEU A 169 27.57 0.87 -4.63
C LEU A 169 26.52 0.60 -5.72
N SER A 170 25.57 -0.29 -5.45
CA SER A 170 24.43 -0.49 -6.33
C SER A 170 23.39 0.61 -6.13
N MET A 171 22.56 0.88 -7.14
CA MET A 171 21.46 1.85 -7.01
C MET A 171 20.49 1.52 -5.88
N ASP A 172 20.26 0.23 -5.60
CA ASP A 172 19.45 -0.21 -4.48
C ASP A 172 20.05 0.22 -3.13
N VAL A 173 21.37 0.10 -2.98
CA VAL A 173 22.08 0.55 -1.77
C VAL A 173 22.07 2.07 -1.66
N ILE A 174 22.27 2.79 -2.76
CA ILE A 174 22.24 4.26 -2.77
C ILE A 174 20.86 4.77 -2.34
N ARG A 175 19.78 4.22 -2.92
CA ARG A 175 18.40 4.56 -2.50
C ARG A 175 18.16 4.25 -1.03
N ARG A 176 18.66 3.12 -0.54
CA ARG A 176 18.52 2.77 0.88
C ARG A 176 19.30 3.72 1.80
N LEU A 177 20.50 4.12 1.41
CA LEU A 177 21.31 5.09 2.15
C LEU A 177 20.60 6.44 2.23
N HIS A 178 20.02 6.91 1.13
CA HIS A 178 19.19 8.11 1.11
C HIS A 178 18.02 8.01 2.11
N ASP A 179 17.27 6.89 2.11
CA ASP A 179 16.20 6.68 3.09
C ASP A 179 16.72 6.68 4.54
N LEU A 180 17.83 5.99 4.81
CA LEU A 180 18.41 5.89 6.16
C LEU A 180 18.87 7.25 6.69
N LYS A 181 19.50 8.08 5.86
CA LYS A 181 19.87 9.46 6.22
C LYS A 181 18.65 10.31 6.53
N HIS A 182 17.61 10.23 5.71
CA HIS A 182 16.36 10.95 5.96
C HIS A 182 15.71 10.51 7.28
N MET A 183 15.69 9.21 7.57
CA MET A 183 15.20 8.69 8.87
C MET A 183 16.07 9.15 10.04
N GLN A 184 17.39 9.21 9.86
CA GLN A 184 18.33 9.73 10.85
C GLN A 184 18.03 11.20 11.18
N LYS A 185 17.96 12.05 10.15
CA LYS A 185 17.64 13.49 10.26
C LYS A 185 16.31 13.69 11.01
N GLN A 186 15.25 12.96 10.62
CA GLN A 186 13.96 13.06 11.31
C GLN A 186 14.02 12.70 12.81
N LEU A 187 14.76 11.65 13.19
CA LEU A 187 14.91 11.28 14.61
C LEU A 187 15.71 12.32 15.39
N GLU A 188 16.76 12.87 14.79
CA GLU A 188 17.61 13.90 15.38
C GLU A 188 16.83 15.21 15.57
N THR A 189 16.10 15.67 14.55
CA THR A 189 15.28 16.89 14.60
C THR A 189 14.13 16.79 15.61
N ARG A 190 13.48 15.62 15.74
CA ARG A 190 12.41 15.42 16.73
C ARG A 190 12.93 15.49 18.18
N GLY A 191 14.23 15.30 18.39
CA GLY A 191 14.87 15.29 19.71
C GLY A 191 14.41 14.14 20.63
N LYS A 192 13.67 13.16 20.08
CA LYS A 192 13.15 11.99 20.79
C LYS A 192 13.22 10.77 19.88
N ASP A 193 13.89 9.75 20.37
CA ASP A 193 13.91 8.42 19.78
C ASP A 193 13.28 7.42 20.77
N PRO A 194 11.94 7.33 20.83
CA PRO A 194 11.23 6.56 21.86
C PRO A 194 11.48 5.06 21.78
N CYS A 195 12.16 4.58 20.74
CA CYS A 195 12.44 3.17 20.48
C CYS A 195 13.92 2.89 20.25
N ASP A 196 14.81 3.83 20.59
CA ASP A 196 16.27 3.68 20.49
C ASP A 196 16.74 3.15 19.11
N MET A 197 16.13 3.63 18.02
CA MET A 197 16.41 3.20 16.65
C MET A 197 17.68 3.83 16.05
N LEU A 198 18.04 5.03 16.50
CA LEU A 198 19.14 5.83 15.98
C LEU A 198 20.50 5.11 16.01
N PRO A 199 20.88 4.38 17.09
CA PRO A 199 22.12 3.60 17.09
C PRO A 199 22.21 2.57 15.96
N ASN A 200 21.09 1.93 15.60
CA ASN A 200 21.07 0.97 14.50
C ASN A 200 21.21 1.65 13.15
N ILE A 201 20.49 2.76 12.92
CA ILE A 201 20.60 3.53 11.67
C ILE A 201 22.04 4.01 11.45
N LYS A 202 22.66 4.60 12.48
CA LYS A 202 24.06 5.05 12.45
C LYS A 202 25.07 3.92 12.19
N ALA A 203 24.74 2.68 12.56
CA ALA A 203 25.59 1.52 12.30
C ALA A 203 25.36 0.89 10.90
N ILE A 204 24.13 0.94 10.38
CA ILE A 204 23.77 0.36 9.08
C ILE A 204 24.35 1.19 7.91
N ILE A 205 24.28 2.52 8.00
CA ILE A 205 24.84 3.44 6.98
C ILE A 205 26.31 3.11 6.63
N PRO A 206 27.26 3.07 7.60
CA PRO A 206 28.64 2.73 7.30
C PRO A 206 28.81 1.28 6.85
N ALA A 207 27.96 0.34 7.29
CA ALA A 207 28.02 -1.05 6.84
C ALA A 207 27.73 -1.18 5.33
N TYR A 208 26.79 -0.38 4.80
CA TYR A 208 26.55 -0.27 3.36
C TYR A 208 27.70 0.40 2.62
N ARG A 209 28.15 1.57 3.10
CA ARG A 209 29.26 2.34 2.47
C ARG A 209 30.56 1.54 2.39
N THR A 210 30.84 0.73 3.41
CA THR A 210 32.02 -0.16 3.47
C THR A 210 31.79 -1.52 2.78
N LYS A 211 30.63 -1.76 2.18
CA LYS A 211 30.23 -3.01 1.52
C LYS A 211 30.26 -4.24 2.43
N GLN A 212 30.21 -4.04 3.75
CA GLN A 212 29.99 -5.12 4.72
C GLN A 212 28.53 -5.60 4.72
N LEU A 213 27.64 -4.78 4.15
CA LEU A 213 26.25 -5.09 3.91
C LEU A 213 25.91 -4.79 2.43
N GLU A 214 25.20 -5.71 1.79
CA GLU A 214 24.68 -5.56 0.43
C GLU A 214 23.15 -5.65 0.47
N TRP A 215 22.45 -4.78 -0.25
CA TRP A 215 21.01 -4.91 -0.38
C TRP A 215 20.68 -6.09 -1.28
N THR A 216 20.07 -7.13 -0.71
CA THR A 216 19.60 -8.30 -1.46
C THR A 216 18.14 -8.54 -1.15
N SER A 217 17.26 -8.19 -2.10
CA SER A 217 15.80 -8.33 -1.96
C SER A 217 15.40 -9.71 -1.43
N GLY A 218 14.72 -9.71 -0.29
CA GLY A 218 14.21 -10.89 0.43
C GLY A 218 15.17 -11.46 1.48
N LEU A 219 16.41 -10.98 1.58
CA LEU A 219 17.26 -11.26 2.73
C LEU A 219 17.16 -10.12 3.74
N VAL A 220 17.30 -10.48 5.01
CA VAL A 220 17.32 -9.56 6.14
C VAL A 220 18.60 -9.69 6.95
N THR A 221 18.93 -8.64 7.69
CA THR A 221 19.88 -8.67 8.80
C THR A 221 19.23 -8.10 10.05
N TYR A 222 19.52 -8.70 11.21
CA TYR A 222 19.02 -8.22 12.51
C TYR A 222 20.07 -7.35 13.17
N TRP A 223 19.61 -6.27 13.80
CA TRP A 223 20.44 -5.30 14.49
C TRP A 223 19.85 -4.97 15.86
N SER A 224 20.72 -4.78 16.85
CA SER A 224 20.34 -4.26 18.16
C SER A 224 21.46 -3.40 18.71
N ASP A 225 21.11 -2.23 19.26
CA ASP A 225 22.07 -1.31 19.90
C ASP A 225 23.30 -1.00 19.02
N GLY A 226 23.09 -0.82 17.72
CA GLY A 226 24.14 -0.53 16.75
C GLY A 226 25.01 -1.73 16.36
N LYS A 227 24.60 -2.97 16.67
CA LYS A 227 25.36 -4.18 16.36
C LYS A 227 24.60 -5.13 15.43
N LYS A 228 25.26 -5.57 14.36
CA LYS A 228 24.77 -6.63 13.47
C LYS A 228 24.75 -7.98 14.21
N LEU A 229 23.60 -8.63 14.28
CA LEU A 229 23.38 -9.88 15.00
C LEU A 229 23.41 -11.12 14.09
N CYS A 230 23.27 -10.95 12.78
CA CYS A 230 23.34 -12.05 11.81
C CYS A 230 23.87 -11.59 10.44
N GLU A 231 24.36 -12.54 9.67
CA GLU A 231 24.62 -12.36 8.24
C GLU A 231 23.31 -12.40 7.42
N PRO A 232 23.27 -11.81 6.21
CA PRO A 232 22.07 -11.73 5.40
C PRO A 232 21.40 -13.09 5.17
N ARG A 233 20.13 -13.20 5.57
CA ARG A 233 19.38 -14.47 5.60
C ARG A 233 17.90 -14.29 5.30
N PRO A 234 17.19 -15.34 4.88
CA PRO A 234 15.73 -15.29 4.74
C PRO A 234 15.04 -14.90 6.05
N PHE A 235 14.02 -14.06 5.98
CA PHE A 235 13.25 -13.68 7.17
C PHE A 235 12.33 -14.83 7.63
N HIS A 236 12.42 -15.18 8.90
CA HIS A 236 11.56 -16.14 9.57
C HIS A 236 11.05 -15.55 10.88
N TYR A 237 9.72 -15.55 11.07
CA TYR A 237 9.11 -14.90 12.23
C TYR A 237 9.55 -15.56 13.55
N GLU A 238 9.57 -16.88 13.62
CA GLU A 238 9.95 -17.60 14.85
C GLU A 238 11.39 -17.27 15.27
N GLU A 239 12.31 -17.25 14.31
CA GLU A 239 13.70 -16.85 14.52
C GLU A 239 13.80 -15.38 14.96
N PHE A 240 13.09 -14.49 14.28
CA PHE A 240 13.02 -13.09 14.64
C PHE A 240 12.57 -12.92 16.10
N LEU A 241 11.52 -13.62 16.55
CA LEU A 241 11.05 -13.56 17.94
C LEU A 241 12.09 -14.07 18.93
N GLU A 242 12.78 -15.16 18.60
CA GLU A 242 13.82 -15.72 19.46
C GLU A 242 15.00 -14.77 19.63
N ILE A 243 15.44 -14.12 18.55
CA ILE A 243 16.54 -13.15 18.58
C ILE A 243 16.06 -11.87 19.28
N ASN A 244 14.92 -11.33 18.88
CA ASN A 244 14.33 -10.13 19.46
C ASN A 244 14.20 -10.25 20.99
N LYS A 245 13.69 -11.39 21.48
CA LYS A 245 13.57 -11.67 22.92
C LYS A 245 14.91 -11.64 23.67
N LYS A 246 16.01 -12.11 23.04
CA LYS A 246 17.36 -12.11 23.65
C LYS A 246 17.98 -10.72 23.74
N HIS A 247 17.48 -9.77 22.96
CA HIS A 247 18.03 -8.43 22.79
C HIS A 247 17.07 -7.32 23.22
N ASN A 248 16.11 -7.61 24.11
CA ASN A 248 15.09 -6.63 24.55
C ASN A 248 14.36 -5.95 23.39
N GLY A 249 14.12 -6.66 22.29
CA GLY A 249 13.81 -6.05 21.00
C GLY A 249 12.41 -5.44 20.85
N HIS A 250 11.74 -5.10 21.95
CA HIS A 250 10.62 -4.16 21.94
C HIS A 250 11.09 -2.70 21.82
N THR A 251 12.37 -2.43 22.11
CA THR A 251 13.13 -1.20 21.87
C THR A 251 14.50 -1.56 21.28
N GLY A 252 15.15 -0.62 20.60
CA GLY A 252 16.54 -0.76 20.16
C GLY A 252 16.79 -1.81 19.09
N PHE A 253 15.76 -2.37 18.45
CA PHE A 253 15.85 -3.48 17.50
C PHE A 253 15.46 -3.07 16.10
N TRP A 254 16.15 -3.64 15.11
CA TRP A 254 15.93 -3.33 13.70
C TRP A 254 16.13 -4.55 12.80
N VAL A 255 15.24 -4.71 11.82
CA VAL A 255 15.31 -5.75 10.80
C VAL A 255 15.55 -5.10 9.45
N GLU A 256 16.82 -5.00 9.06
CA GLU A 256 17.20 -4.38 7.79
C GLU A 256 16.87 -5.33 6.64
N GLY A 257 16.21 -4.83 5.58
CA GLY A 257 15.79 -5.61 4.41
C GLY A 257 14.40 -6.24 4.50
N VAL A 258 13.68 -6.09 5.62
CA VAL A 258 12.30 -6.61 5.76
C VAL A 258 11.28 -5.78 4.98
N PHE A 259 11.57 -4.48 4.81
CA PHE A 259 10.75 -3.55 4.05
C PHE A 259 11.35 -3.30 2.67
N PRO A 260 10.55 -2.98 1.64
CA PRO A 260 11.07 -2.60 0.34
C PRO A 260 11.82 -1.26 0.42
N LEU A 261 12.57 -0.96 -0.64
CA LEU A 261 13.25 0.32 -0.80
C LEU A 261 12.26 1.47 -0.99
N GLY A 262 12.66 2.65 -0.53
CA GLY A 262 11.95 3.91 -0.71
C GLY A 262 10.78 4.10 0.25
N PRO A 263 10.23 5.32 0.28
CA PRO A 263 9.02 5.62 1.05
C PRO A 263 7.87 4.72 0.64
N GLN A 264 7.21 4.15 1.63
CA GLN A 264 6.09 3.25 1.40
C GLN A 264 4.81 4.05 1.27
N ARG A 265 3.90 3.59 0.41
CA ARG A 265 2.66 4.31 0.15
C ARG A 265 1.63 3.99 1.21
N GLN A 266 1.02 5.02 1.78
CA GLN A 266 -0.16 4.91 2.62
C GLN A 266 -1.23 5.86 2.12
N GLN A 267 -2.49 5.40 2.17
CA GLN A 267 -3.62 6.15 1.64
C GLN A 267 -3.37 6.73 0.23
N PRO A 268 -2.78 5.97 -0.73
CA PRO A 268 -2.44 6.52 -2.03
C PRO A 268 -3.68 6.97 -2.82
N VAL A 269 -4.86 6.47 -2.43
CA VAL A 269 -6.14 6.93 -2.92
C VAL A 269 -7.04 7.22 -1.71
N LEU A 270 -7.14 8.49 -1.32
CA LEU A 270 -8.25 8.95 -0.50
C LEU A 270 -9.49 8.98 -1.40
N ALA A 271 -10.34 7.96 -1.30
CA ALA A 271 -11.72 8.11 -1.71
C ALA A 271 -12.38 9.08 -0.71
N GLN A 272 -12.22 10.37 -0.95
CA GLN A 272 -12.84 11.41 -0.14
C GLN A 272 -14.35 11.38 -0.44
N GLU A 273 -15.07 10.50 0.24
CA GLU A 273 -16.52 10.62 0.31
C GLU A 273 -16.82 11.83 1.18
N TYR A 274 -17.19 12.92 0.52
CA TYR A 274 -17.78 14.08 1.16
C TYR A 274 -19.12 13.63 1.75
N SER A 275 -19.11 13.15 2.99
CA SER A 275 -20.31 12.77 3.75
C SER A 275 -21.14 11.65 3.09
N ALA A 276 -20.59 10.44 2.95
CA ALA A 276 -21.48 9.29 2.85
C ALA A 276 -22.24 9.15 4.17
N SER A 277 -23.57 9.26 4.10
CA SER A 277 -24.44 8.83 5.19
C SER A 277 -24.05 7.40 5.58
N GLY A 278 -23.72 7.18 6.86
CA GLY A 278 -23.15 5.92 7.33
C GLY A 278 -23.85 4.69 6.74
N GLY A 279 -23.07 3.84 6.08
CA GLY A 279 -23.53 2.54 5.57
C GLY A 279 -23.63 2.38 4.04
N SER A 280 -23.32 3.37 3.21
CA SER A 280 -23.48 3.22 1.74
C SER A 280 -22.24 2.79 0.95
N TRP A 281 -21.00 3.04 1.40
CA TRP A 281 -19.80 2.71 0.61
C TRP A 281 -18.51 2.49 1.41
N LEU A 282 -18.57 2.59 2.74
CA LEU A 282 -17.40 2.40 3.59
C LEU A 282 -17.04 0.91 3.63
N ARG A 283 -15.83 0.60 3.15
CA ARG A 283 -15.24 -0.74 3.20
C ARG A 283 -14.61 -0.99 4.56
N ASP A 284 -15.37 -0.72 5.62
CA ASP A 284 -14.88 -0.93 6.98
C ASP A 284 -14.94 -2.41 7.34
N VAL A 285 -13.90 -2.90 7.98
CA VAL A 285 -13.75 -4.29 8.38
C VAL A 285 -13.29 -4.38 9.83
N TYR A 286 -13.93 -5.28 10.59
CA TYR A 286 -13.46 -5.58 11.94
C TYR A 286 -12.34 -6.62 11.87
N LEU A 287 -11.13 -6.20 12.26
CA LEU A 287 -9.99 -7.10 12.41
C LEU A 287 -9.69 -7.29 13.89
N ALA A 288 -9.45 -8.54 14.28
CA ALA A 288 -9.00 -8.92 15.60
C ALA A 288 -7.47 -8.86 15.64
N LEU A 289 -6.92 -8.06 16.55
CA LEU A 289 -5.49 -7.94 16.77
C LEU A 289 -5.14 -8.51 18.14
N ARG A 290 -3.92 -9.05 18.25
CA ARG A 290 -3.30 -9.41 19.52
C ARG A 290 -1.79 -9.31 19.47
N PHE A 291 -1.20 -9.32 20.65
CA PHE A 291 0.24 -9.41 20.77
C PHE A 291 0.74 -10.84 20.55
N PRO A 292 1.91 -10.97 19.88
CA PRO A 292 2.65 -12.22 19.77
C PRO A 292 2.68 -13.02 21.06
N ASN A 293 2.26 -14.29 21.00
CA ASN A 293 2.24 -15.23 22.14
C ASN A 293 1.21 -14.92 23.25
N ASN A 294 0.43 -13.84 23.15
CA ASN A 294 -0.69 -13.61 24.06
C ASN A 294 -1.99 -14.20 23.46
N ARG A 295 -2.26 -15.46 23.78
CA ARG A 295 -3.49 -16.14 23.30
C ARG A 295 -4.76 -15.75 24.04
N GLN A 296 -4.64 -15.07 25.18
CA GLN A 296 -5.78 -14.76 26.05
C GLN A 296 -6.45 -13.44 25.66
N THR A 297 -5.69 -12.50 25.12
CA THR A 297 -6.18 -11.16 24.80
C THR A 297 -6.24 -10.97 23.31
N GLN A 298 -7.44 -10.70 22.77
CA GLN A 298 -7.64 -10.17 21.43
C GLN A 298 -8.60 -8.99 21.52
N ILE A 299 -8.39 -7.97 20.69
CA ILE A 299 -9.30 -6.82 20.58
C ILE A 299 -9.66 -6.65 19.12
N GLN A 300 -10.93 -6.35 18.85
CA GLN A 300 -11.39 -6.03 17.51
C GLN A 300 -11.39 -4.53 17.32
N PHE A 301 -10.77 -4.08 16.23
CA PHE A 301 -10.79 -2.70 15.79
C PHE A 301 -11.43 -2.61 14.42
N LEU A 302 -12.03 -1.45 14.13
CA LEU A 302 -12.58 -1.14 12.82
C LEU A 302 -11.48 -0.54 11.95
N PHE A 303 -11.14 -1.21 10.85
CA PHE A 303 -10.17 -0.76 9.86
C PHE A 303 -10.89 -0.39 8.57
N MET A 304 -10.36 0.61 7.88
CA MET A 304 -10.70 0.89 6.49
C MET A 304 -9.94 -0.09 5.59
N GLU A 305 -10.65 -0.79 4.70
CA GLU A 305 -10.03 -1.57 3.63
C GLU A 305 -9.44 -0.62 2.58
N ASP A 306 -8.13 -0.41 2.67
CA ASP A 306 -7.37 0.35 1.68
C ASP A 306 -6.54 -0.61 0.82
N THR A 307 -6.99 -0.79 -0.43
CA THR A 307 -6.30 -1.63 -1.42
C THR A 307 -4.93 -1.09 -1.83
N GLY A 308 -4.64 0.18 -1.54
CA GLY A 308 -3.39 0.85 -1.90
C GLY A 308 -2.38 0.97 -0.76
N ALA A 309 -2.78 0.72 0.49
CA ALA A 309 -1.89 0.77 1.64
C ALA A 309 -0.85 -0.37 1.61
N SER A 310 0.44 -0.02 1.66
CA SER A 310 1.52 -1.01 1.74
C SER A 310 1.51 -1.79 3.07
N TYR A 311 1.02 -1.18 4.15
CA TYR A 311 1.02 -1.77 5.50
C TYR A 311 -0.29 -1.55 6.23
N MET A 312 -0.57 -2.44 7.17
CA MET A 312 -1.60 -2.20 8.18
C MET A 312 -1.15 -1.07 9.08
N SER A 313 -2.08 -0.20 9.47
CA SER A 313 -1.80 0.90 10.39
C SER A 313 -2.83 0.98 11.51
N MET A 314 -2.37 1.36 12.70
CA MET A 314 -3.21 1.57 13.88
C MET A 314 -2.70 2.75 14.70
N PHE A 315 -3.52 3.25 15.61
CA PHE A 315 -3.11 4.35 16.48
C PHE A 315 -2.35 3.85 17.70
N ILE A 316 -1.52 4.71 18.27
CA ILE A 316 -0.79 4.44 19.51
C ILE A 316 -1.73 4.14 20.68
N GLU A 317 -2.93 4.74 20.72
CA GLU A 317 -3.92 4.47 21.76
C GLU A 317 -4.49 3.05 21.67
N ASP A 318 -4.68 2.53 20.45
CA ASP A 318 -5.11 1.14 20.24
C ASP A 318 -4.04 0.16 20.70
N PHE A 319 -2.78 0.53 20.46
CA PHE A 319 -1.61 -0.22 20.89
C PHE A 319 -1.51 -0.26 22.41
N ASP A 320 -1.69 0.87 23.07
CA ASP A 320 -1.73 0.97 24.53
C ASP A 320 -2.92 0.20 25.12
N LEU A 321 -4.08 0.22 24.47
CA LEU A 321 -5.24 -0.58 24.86
C LEU A 321 -4.93 -2.08 24.79
N LEU A 322 -4.31 -2.55 23.69
CA LEU A 322 -3.87 -3.94 23.56
C LEU A 322 -2.85 -4.32 24.64
N LYS A 323 -1.93 -3.40 24.97
CA LYS A 323 -0.93 -3.58 26.03
C LYS A 323 -1.56 -3.70 27.40
N GLN A 324 -2.47 -2.81 27.76
CA GLN A 324 -3.21 -2.86 29.02
C GLN A 324 -4.00 -4.17 29.14
N ALA A 325 -4.72 -4.54 28.09
CA ALA A 325 -5.49 -5.78 28.06
C ALA A 325 -4.60 -7.05 28.10
N SER A 326 -3.31 -6.91 27.77
CA SER A 326 -2.30 -7.97 27.86
C SER A 326 -1.57 -8.02 29.21
N GLY A 327 -2.03 -7.25 30.20
CA GLY A 327 -1.44 -7.18 31.54
C GLY A 327 -0.38 -6.08 31.72
N GLY A 328 -0.18 -5.21 30.73
CA GLY A 328 0.56 -3.94 30.86
C GLY A 328 2.09 -4.03 30.99
N GLY A 329 2.66 -5.22 31.19
CA GLY A 329 4.10 -5.39 31.39
C GLY A 329 4.94 -5.18 30.12
N ILE A 330 6.22 -4.85 30.27
CA ILE A 330 7.18 -4.73 29.14
C ILE A 330 7.27 -6.05 28.35
N ALA A 331 7.17 -7.19 29.04
CA ALA A 331 7.12 -8.51 28.41
C ALA A 331 5.89 -8.71 27.50
N SER A 332 4.90 -7.83 27.60
CA SER A 332 3.75 -7.79 26.70
C SER A 332 3.95 -6.85 25.51
N THR A 333 4.94 -5.94 25.50
CA THR A 333 5.14 -5.06 24.36
C THR A 333 5.56 -5.88 23.13
N PRO A 334 4.87 -5.75 21.99
CA PRO A 334 5.18 -6.54 20.81
C PRO A 334 6.56 -6.15 20.23
N PRO A 335 7.24 -7.12 19.59
CA PRO A 335 8.53 -6.93 18.95
C PRO A 335 8.54 -5.76 17.97
N LEU A 336 9.59 -4.95 18.04
CA LEU A 336 9.90 -3.91 17.07
C LEU A 336 10.55 -4.55 15.84
N LEU A 337 10.06 -4.20 14.65
CA LEU A 337 10.70 -4.56 13.37
C LEU A 337 11.66 -3.47 12.90
N GLY A 338 11.42 -2.21 13.31
CA GLY A 338 12.21 -1.04 12.96
C GLY A 338 11.28 0.13 12.66
N ALA A 339 11.70 0.99 11.74
CA ALA A 339 10.89 2.07 11.20
C ALA A 339 10.99 2.14 9.68
N MET A 340 10.07 2.88 9.07
CA MET A 340 10.09 3.19 7.65
C MET A 340 9.59 4.61 7.41
N ASN A 341 10.04 5.19 6.30
CA ASN A 341 9.43 6.38 5.74
C ASN A 341 8.14 5.99 5.00
N VAL A 342 7.11 6.78 5.21
CA VAL A 342 5.82 6.61 4.54
C VAL A 342 5.44 7.90 3.84
N ALA A 343 5.20 7.80 2.55
CA ALA A 343 4.65 8.88 1.76
C ALA A 343 3.12 8.80 1.75
N GLY A 344 2.47 9.92 2.08
CA GLY A 344 1.04 10.11 1.89
C GLY A 344 0.67 10.29 0.42
N PHE A 345 -0.57 10.72 0.16
CA PHE A 345 -1.10 10.89 -1.19
C PHE A 345 -0.34 11.91 -2.06
N GLN A 346 0.36 12.87 -1.44
CA GLN A 346 1.16 13.89 -2.14
C GLN A 346 2.54 13.38 -2.57
N GLY A 347 2.94 12.18 -2.15
CA GLY A 347 4.29 11.67 -2.34
C GLY A 347 5.29 12.28 -1.34
N GLY A 348 6.53 12.47 -1.78
CA GLY A 348 7.63 13.03 -0.99
C GLY A 348 8.49 12.00 -0.25
N ALA A 349 9.46 12.51 0.53
CA ALA A 349 10.39 11.70 1.32
C ALA A 349 9.71 10.91 2.45
N GLY A 350 8.49 11.33 2.82
CA GLY A 350 7.64 10.65 3.78
C GLY A 350 8.02 10.87 5.24
N ASP A 351 7.07 10.57 6.11
CA ASP A 351 7.24 10.64 7.56
C ASP A 351 7.71 9.30 8.12
N LEU A 352 8.55 9.38 9.15
CA LEU A 352 9.03 8.20 9.87
C LEU A 352 7.96 7.64 10.80
N TYR A 353 7.64 6.36 10.62
CA TYR A 353 6.76 5.61 11.52
C TYR A 353 7.37 4.32 12.02
N GLN A 354 7.06 3.98 13.28
CA GLN A 354 7.46 2.73 13.91
C GLN A 354 6.64 1.57 13.37
N ILE A 355 7.30 0.43 13.14
CA ILE A 355 6.66 -0.80 12.69
C ILE A 355 6.87 -1.92 13.69
N ARG A 356 5.77 -2.53 14.12
CA ARG A 356 5.76 -3.63 15.09
C ARG A 356 5.12 -4.88 14.52
N ALA A 357 5.55 -6.04 14.99
CA ALA A 357 4.97 -7.32 14.60
C ALA A 357 3.75 -7.65 15.48
N LEU A 358 2.56 -7.72 14.88
CA LEU A 358 1.32 -8.12 15.55
C LEU A 358 0.74 -9.38 14.92
N GLU A 359 -0.11 -10.09 15.68
CA GLU A 359 -0.94 -11.15 15.13
C GLU A 359 -2.33 -10.61 14.78
N VAL A 360 -2.78 -10.90 13.57
CA VAL A 360 -4.05 -10.41 13.01
C VAL A 360 -4.94 -11.59 12.63
N ASN A 361 -6.25 -11.42 12.79
CA ASN A 361 -7.27 -12.34 12.30
C ASN A 361 -8.57 -11.59 11.98
N MET A 362 -9.52 -12.28 11.37
CA MET A 362 -10.87 -11.78 11.09
C MET A 362 -11.90 -12.76 11.66
N ALA A 363 -12.93 -12.26 12.31
CA ALA A 363 -14.06 -13.08 12.77
C ALA A 363 -15.16 -13.13 11.70
N SER A 364 -15.79 -14.29 11.51
CA SER A 364 -16.91 -14.44 10.59
C SER A 364 -18.18 -13.86 11.17
N ASP A 365 -18.90 -13.05 10.38
CA ASP A 365 -20.19 -12.45 10.76
C ASP A 365 -21.24 -13.48 11.23
N GLY A 366 -21.21 -14.70 10.67
CA GLY A 366 -22.28 -15.67 10.91
C GLY A 366 -22.20 -16.38 12.26
N ASN A 367 -21.01 -16.52 12.84
CA ASN A 367 -20.81 -17.32 14.05
C ASN A 367 -19.74 -16.76 15.01
N GLY A 368 -19.14 -15.61 14.69
CA GLY A 368 -18.07 -14.98 15.46
C GLY A 368 -16.77 -15.78 15.53
N ARG A 369 -16.64 -16.89 14.80
CA ARG A 369 -15.43 -17.70 14.78
C ARG A 369 -14.38 -17.04 13.91
N LEU A 370 -13.13 -17.14 14.33
CA LEU A 370 -11.98 -16.74 13.52
C LEU A 370 -12.00 -17.50 12.19
N MET A 371 -11.78 -16.77 11.10
CA MET A 371 -11.87 -17.29 9.74
C MET A 371 -10.62 -18.07 9.35
N THR A 372 -9.46 -17.74 9.92
CA THR A 372 -8.19 -18.41 9.64
C THR A 372 -7.37 -18.66 10.91
N ALA A 373 -6.18 -19.24 10.76
CA ALA A 373 -5.15 -19.12 11.78
C ALA A 373 -4.73 -17.65 11.95
N TRP A 374 -4.13 -17.35 13.10
CA TRP A 374 -3.51 -16.04 13.33
C TRP A 374 -2.31 -15.85 12.41
N ASP A 375 -2.22 -14.68 11.80
CA ASP A 375 -1.16 -14.32 10.88
C ASP A 375 -0.33 -13.18 11.44
N TRP A 376 0.97 -13.25 11.22
CA TRP A 376 1.88 -12.17 11.57
C TRP A 376 1.81 -11.07 10.53
N MET A 377 1.66 -9.83 11.00
CA MET A 377 1.63 -8.65 10.15
C MET A 377 2.57 -7.58 10.70
N PRO A 378 3.37 -6.93 9.83
CA PRO A 378 3.96 -5.64 10.15
C PRO A 378 2.83 -4.61 10.27
N VAL A 379 2.74 -3.96 11.42
CA VAL A 379 1.75 -2.93 11.72
C VAL A 379 2.46 -1.64 12.05
N MET A 380 2.12 -0.60 11.30
CA MET A 380 2.56 0.76 11.51
C MET A 380 1.79 1.41 12.64
N ILE A 381 2.50 2.11 13.52
CA ILE A 381 1.91 2.80 14.66
C ILE A 381 1.91 4.31 14.41
N TYR A 382 0.70 4.88 14.38
CA TYR A 382 0.45 6.30 14.25
C TYR A 382 0.42 6.99 15.61
N GLU A 383 1.21 8.05 15.78
CA GLU A 383 1.26 8.81 17.04
C GLU A 383 0.12 9.85 17.16
N ASN A 384 -0.49 10.27 16.04
CA ASN A 384 -1.53 11.30 16.03
C ASN A 384 -2.80 10.84 15.28
N PRO A 385 -3.88 10.45 15.97
CA PRO A 385 -5.09 9.93 15.34
C PRO A 385 -5.96 10.99 14.66
N ALA A 386 -5.66 12.28 14.76
CA ALA A 386 -6.59 13.36 14.37
C ALA A 386 -6.94 13.38 12.87
N HIS A 387 -6.11 12.81 12.00
CA HIS A 387 -6.27 12.91 10.54
C HIS A 387 -6.12 11.58 9.79
N GLU A 388 -5.88 10.49 10.50
CA GLU A 388 -5.54 9.21 9.88
C GLU A 388 -6.65 8.19 10.15
N SER A 389 -6.77 7.19 9.28
CA SER A 389 -7.65 6.04 9.48
C SER A 389 -6.80 4.82 9.79
N ARG A 390 -7.34 3.88 10.58
CA ARG A 390 -6.74 2.54 10.66
C ARG A 390 -6.87 1.88 9.31
N LEU A 391 -5.77 1.48 8.69
CA LEU A 391 -5.78 0.84 7.38
C LEU A 391 -5.56 -0.64 7.55
N SER A 392 -6.37 -1.48 6.90
CA SER A 392 -6.18 -2.93 6.95
C SER A 392 -4.85 -3.37 6.34
N GLY A 393 -4.23 -2.48 5.55
CA GLY A 393 -3.11 -2.81 4.69
C GLY A 393 -3.47 -3.95 3.74
N PRO A 394 -2.48 -4.74 3.33
CA PRO A 394 -2.72 -5.75 2.32
C PRO A 394 -3.23 -7.08 2.91
N TYR A 395 -3.43 -7.17 4.25
CA TYR A 395 -3.78 -8.42 4.94
C TYR A 395 -4.98 -9.13 4.31
N ILE A 396 -6.06 -8.39 4.04
CA ILE A 396 -7.31 -8.97 3.58
C ILE A 396 -7.12 -9.63 2.20
N HIS A 397 -6.40 -8.96 1.29
CA HIS A 397 -6.17 -9.45 -0.07
C HIS A 397 -5.13 -10.57 -0.15
N TYR A 398 -4.18 -10.61 0.78
CA TYR A 398 -3.24 -11.73 0.88
C TYR A 398 -3.88 -12.99 1.46
N LYS A 399 -4.82 -12.83 2.40
CA LYS A 399 -5.34 -13.96 3.18
C LYS A 399 -6.68 -14.51 2.68
N PHE A 400 -7.57 -13.65 2.20
CA PHE A 400 -8.96 -14.00 1.89
C PHE A 400 -9.30 -13.85 0.41
N TYR A 401 -10.31 -14.59 -0.03
CA TYR A 401 -11.00 -14.30 -1.28
C TYR A 401 -11.89 -13.07 -1.07
N THR A 402 -11.55 -11.98 -1.74
CA THR A 402 -12.21 -10.67 -1.55
C THR A 402 -12.95 -10.22 -2.80
N GLY A 403 -13.95 -9.35 -2.58
CA GLY A 403 -14.51 -8.49 -3.61
C GLY A 403 -15.94 -8.05 -3.29
N SER A 404 -16.57 -7.38 -4.25
CA SER A 404 -17.83 -6.65 -4.03
C SER A 404 -18.98 -7.22 -4.85
N ALA A 405 -20.22 -6.97 -4.39
CA ALA A 405 -21.43 -7.32 -5.14
C ALA A 405 -21.81 -6.18 -6.09
N PRO A 406 -22.21 -6.47 -7.35
CA PRO A 406 -22.66 -5.45 -8.31
C PRO A 406 -24.11 -4.98 -8.06
N ASP A 407 -24.66 -5.23 -6.86
CA ASP A 407 -26.04 -4.89 -6.48
C ASP A 407 -26.23 -3.42 -6.07
N GLY A 408 -25.16 -2.63 -6.15
CA GLY A 408 -25.15 -1.21 -5.77
C GLY A 408 -25.12 -0.98 -4.26
N SER A 409 -24.89 -2.02 -3.44
CA SER A 409 -24.79 -1.89 -1.97
C SER A 409 -23.44 -1.39 -1.49
N GLY A 410 -22.41 -1.37 -2.35
CA GLY A 410 -21.05 -1.02 -1.98
C GLY A 410 -20.34 -2.02 -1.06
N LYS A 411 -21.00 -3.12 -0.67
CA LYS A 411 -20.48 -4.08 0.31
C LYS A 411 -19.30 -4.88 -0.24
N GLY A 412 -18.21 -4.89 0.51
CA GLY A 412 -17.11 -5.85 0.38
C GLY A 412 -17.45 -7.16 1.08
N TYR A 413 -16.95 -8.27 0.53
CA TYR A 413 -17.09 -9.61 1.08
C TYR A 413 -15.72 -10.26 1.14
N ALA A 414 -15.41 -10.91 2.27
CA ALA A 414 -14.21 -11.71 2.45
C ALA A 414 -14.58 -13.16 2.80
N PHE A 415 -13.87 -14.12 2.21
CA PHE A 415 -14.06 -15.55 2.48
C PHE A 415 -12.72 -16.26 2.65
N ASP A 416 -12.67 -17.18 3.62
CA ASP A 416 -11.54 -18.09 3.84
C ASP A 416 -11.45 -19.17 2.73
N LEU A 417 -12.57 -19.49 2.08
CA LEU A 417 -12.67 -20.49 1.03
C LEU A 417 -13.39 -19.95 -0.22
N LYS A 418 -12.87 -20.30 -1.40
CA LYS A 418 -13.49 -19.98 -2.70
C LYS A 418 -14.95 -20.43 -2.81
N GLY A 419 -15.32 -21.53 -2.15
CA GLY A 419 -16.71 -22.03 -2.16
C GLY A 419 -17.71 -21.09 -1.47
N GLY A 420 -17.26 -20.33 -0.46
CA GLY A 420 -18.10 -19.35 0.25
C GLY A 420 -18.55 -18.21 -0.68
N TRP A 421 -17.64 -17.76 -1.55
CA TRP A 421 -17.89 -16.74 -2.57
C TRP A 421 -19.15 -17.03 -3.38
N ASN A 422 -19.18 -18.20 -4.03
CA ASN A 422 -20.26 -18.57 -4.95
C ASN A 422 -21.62 -18.74 -4.25
N ALA A 423 -21.63 -18.99 -2.94
CA ALA A 423 -22.85 -19.29 -2.19
C ALA A 423 -23.49 -18.04 -1.56
N LYS A 424 -22.70 -17.01 -1.27
CA LYS A 424 -23.13 -15.88 -0.44
C LYS A 424 -23.06 -14.52 -1.10
N VAL A 425 -22.20 -14.33 -2.11
CA VAL A 425 -22.12 -13.04 -2.81
C VAL A 425 -23.37 -12.88 -3.68
N PRO A 426 -24.21 -11.85 -3.45
CA PRO A 426 -25.34 -11.56 -4.32
C PRO A 426 -24.87 -11.43 -5.78
N THR A 427 -25.54 -12.13 -6.68
CA THR A 427 -25.29 -12.00 -8.12
C THR A 427 -26.42 -11.19 -8.74
N VAL A 428 -26.06 -10.24 -9.60
CA VAL A 428 -27.03 -9.57 -10.46
C VAL A 428 -27.22 -10.45 -11.69
N THR A 429 -28.46 -10.76 -12.03
CA THR A 429 -28.80 -11.64 -13.17
C THR A 429 -28.34 -11.08 -14.51
N ASP A 430 -28.22 -9.76 -14.63
CA ASP A 430 -27.63 -9.06 -15.77
C ASP A 430 -26.84 -7.84 -15.27
N VAL A 431 -25.52 -7.83 -15.44
CA VAL A 431 -24.66 -6.72 -15.01
C VAL A 431 -25.03 -5.39 -15.69
N ARG A 432 -25.69 -5.43 -16.85
CA ARG A 432 -26.19 -4.23 -17.56
C ARG A 432 -27.38 -3.58 -16.83
N LEU A 433 -28.04 -4.32 -15.94
CA LEU A 433 -29.11 -3.85 -15.08
C LEU A 433 -28.61 -3.47 -13.68
N ALA A 434 -27.32 -3.64 -13.38
CA ALA A 434 -26.73 -3.16 -12.14
C ALA A 434 -26.98 -1.66 -12.03
N ARG A 435 -27.41 -1.21 -10.84
CA ARG A 435 -27.60 0.23 -10.60
C ARG A 435 -26.25 0.90 -10.79
N GLN A 436 -26.17 1.86 -11.70
CA GLN A 436 -25.01 2.74 -11.74
C GLN A 436 -24.89 3.41 -10.36
N PRO A 437 -23.66 3.64 -9.85
CA PRO A 437 -23.47 4.46 -8.67
C PRO A 437 -24.20 5.78 -8.93
N GLN A 438 -25.22 6.07 -8.12
CA GLN A 438 -25.92 7.33 -8.25
C GLN A 438 -24.99 8.40 -7.66
N PHE A 439 -24.15 8.98 -8.52
CA PHE A 439 -23.46 10.23 -8.23
C PHE A 439 -24.50 11.36 -8.25
N GLY A 440 -25.38 11.38 -7.25
CA GLY A 440 -26.68 12.05 -7.39
C GLY A 440 -27.34 12.45 -6.08
N GLY A 441 -26.69 13.34 -5.33
CA GLY A 441 -27.42 14.44 -4.73
C GLY A 441 -27.34 15.63 -5.69
N PRO A 442 -28.43 16.40 -5.92
CA PRO A 442 -28.25 17.69 -6.56
C PRO A 442 -27.28 18.51 -5.71
N PHE A 443 -26.18 18.99 -6.30
CA PHE A 443 -25.35 20.07 -5.77
C PHE A 443 -26.19 21.36 -5.76
N THR A 444 -27.29 21.38 -5.01
CA THR A 444 -28.08 22.58 -4.72
C THR A 444 -27.55 23.17 -3.44
N GLY A 445 -26.35 23.75 -3.52
CA GLY A 445 -25.69 24.36 -2.38
C GLY A 445 -24.27 24.77 -2.70
N SER A 446 -24.13 26.00 -3.19
CA SER A 446 -22.88 26.71 -3.45
C SER A 446 -22.20 26.42 -4.79
N ALA A 447 -22.42 27.33 -5.74
CA ALA A 447 -21.59 27.54 -6.92
C ALA A 447 -20.10 27.80 -6.59
N ASN A 448 -19.72 27.91 -5.31
CA ASN A 448 -18.34 28.12 -4.90
C ASN A 448 -17.55 26.82 -4.70
N ALA A 449 -18.15 25.62 -4.73
CA ALA A 449 -17.39 24.38 -4.53
C ALA A 449 -16.52 24.01 -5.75
N THR A 450 -17.02 24.23 -6.96
CA THR A 450 -16.23 24.05 -8.19
C THR A 450 -15.15 25.14 -8.32
N GLN A 451 -15.44 26.38 -7.90
CA GLN A 451 -14.42 27.43 -7.82
C GLN A 451 -13.42 27.21 -6.68
N ALA A 452 -13.79 26.60 -5.55
CA ALA A 452 -12.86 26.29 -4.46
C ALA A 452 -11.86 25.20 -4.86
N PHE A 453 -12.26 24.20 -5.66
CA PHE A 453 -11.33 23.22 -6.22
C PHE A 453 -10.35 23.83 -7.24
N PHE A 454 -10.77 24.82 -8.02
CA PHE A 454 -9.90 25.54 -8.95
C PHE A 454 -9.06 26.66 -8.29
N ASN A 455 -9.53 27.26 -7.19
CA ASN A 455 -8.83 28.34 -6.49
C ASN A 455 -7.92 27.83 -5.36
N ALA A 456 -8.16 26.65 -4.80
CA ALA A 456 -7.24 26.03 -3.83
C ALA A 456 -5.91 25.59 -4.46
N GLY A 457 -5.86 25.46 -5.80
CA GLY A 457 -4.61 25.31 -6.55
C GLY A 457 -3.88 26.63 -6.85
N ARG A 458 -4.35 27.78 -6.32
CA ARG A 458 -3.84 29.12 -6.67
C ARG A 458 -3.62 30.06 -5.49
N THR A 459 -3.58 29.59 -4.25
CA THR A 459 -3.30 30.48 -3.11
C THR A 459 -2.26 29.87 -2.18
N ILE A 460 -0.99 30.16 -2.46
CA ILE A 460 0.04 30.23 -1.44
C ILE A 460 -0.27 31.50 -0.63
N MET A 461 -0.55 31.35 0.66
CA MET A 461 -0.54 32.46 1.61
C MET A 461 0.38 32.08 2.77
N PRO A 462 1.35 32.95 3.12
CA PRO A 462 2.27 32.71 4.21
C PRO A 462 1.54 32.84 5.55
N GLY A 463 1.98 32.03 6.52
CA GLY A 463 1.37 31.94 7.84
C GLY A 463 1.43 33.25 8.61
N ALA A 464 0.29 33.65 9.16
CA ALA A 464 0.22 34.42 10.39
C ALA A 464 -0.90 33.86 11.26
N SER A 465 -0.50 33.41 12.46
CA SER A 465 -1.34 32.93 13.54
C SER A 465 -2.42 33.94 13.94
N THR A 466 -3.61 33.48 14.33
CA THR A 466 -4.29 33.95 15.55
C THR A 466 -5.49 33.07 15.94
N ASN A 467 -5.52 32.72 17.22
CA ASN A 467 -6.65 32.14 17.94
C ASN A 467 -7.89 33.04 17.92
N ILE A 468 -9.10 32.49 17.75
CA ILE A 468 -10.33 33.01 18.38
C ILE A 468 -11.30 31.88 18.76
N LEU A 469 -11.61 31.82 20.07
CA LEU A 469 -12.74 31.18 20.73
C LEU A 469 -14.06 31.94 20.46
N GLY A 470 -15.21 31.25 20.39
CA GLY A 470 -16.48 31.82 20.85
C GLY A 470 -17.78 31.47 20.11
N MET A 471 -18.55 30.56 20.71
CA MET A 471 -19.99 30.61 21.03
C MET A 471 -21.10 30.93 19.99
N ASN A 472 -22.01 29.93 19.90
CA ASN A 472 -23.49 29.94 20.07
C ASN A 472 -24.48 30.63 19.10
N ASN A 473 -25.51 29.80 18.82
CA ASN A 473 -26.95 30.07 18.62
C ASN A 473 -27.40 30.83 17.37
N PHE A 474 -28.21 30.17 16.54
CA PHE A 474 -29.40 30.82 15.96
C PHE A 474 -30.59 29.87 15.77
N VAL A 475 -31.75 30.44 16.12
CA VAL A 475 -33.10 29.88 16.21
C VAL A 475 -33.79 29.93 14.84
N GLY A 476 -34.68 28.96 14.58
CA GLY A 476 -35.34 28.76 13.29
C GLY A 476 -36.53 29.68 12.96
N LEU A 477 -37.12 29.42 11.78
CA LEU A 477 -38.50 29.66 11.29
C LEU A 477 -38.52 29.50 9.74
N PRO A 478 -39.67 29.48 9.05
CA PRO A 478 -40.53 28.31 8.80
C PRO A 478 -40.60 27.91 7.31
N THR A 479 -41.09 26.70 7.06
CA THR A 479 -41.28 26.08 5.74
C THR A 479 -42.49 26.66 4.97
N HIS A 480 -42.29 27.01 3.70
CA HIS A 480 -43.36 27.16 2.70
C HIS A 480 -43.27 26.06 1.64
N PRO A 481 -44.40 25.53 1.12
CA PRO A 481 -44.39 24.50 0.09
C PRO A 481 -44.14 25.08 -1.31
N PRO A 482 -43.49 24.35 -2.23
CA PRO A 482 -43.24 24.84 -3.58
C PRO A 482 -44.48 24.75 -4.47
N LYS A 483 -44.66 25.77 -5.32
CA LYS A 483 -45.67 25.82 -6.38
C LYS A 483 -45.27 24.91 -7.57
N ARG A 484 -46.28 24.27 -8.16
CA ARG A 484 -46.19 23.40 -9.36
C ARG A 484 -45.57 24.12 -10.57
N ALA A 485 -44.73 23.40 -11.31
CA ALA A 485 -44.21 23.80 -12.61
C ALA A 485 -45.23 23.51 -13.75
N PRO A 486 -45.26 24.33 -14.82
CA PRO A 486 -46.03 24.05 -16.04
C PRO A 486 -45.28 23.12 -17.01
N PRO A 487 -45.98 22.48 -17.97
CA PRO A 487 -45.43 21.40 -18.78
C PRO A 487 -44.70 21.88 -20.05
N GLY A 488 -43.58 21.19 -20.34
CA GLY A 488 -43.08 20.74 -21.65
C GLY A 488 -43.08 21.70 -22.84
N LEU A 489 -41.88 22.09 -23.28
CA LEU A 489 -41.61 22.48 -24.67
C LEU A 489 -40.71 21.44 -25.37
N PRO A 490 -40.82 21.26 -26.70
CA PRO A 490 -40.18 20.18 -27.42
C PRO A 490 -38.70 20.46 -27.73
N VAL A 491 -37.91 19.39 -27.68
CA VAL A 491 -36.48 19.35 -28.00
C VAL A 491 -36.27 19.56 -29.50
N GLY A 492 -35.61 20.64 -29.86
CA GLY A 492 -35.12 20.91 -31.23
C GLY A 492 -33.79 20.22 -31.51
N GLN A 493 -33.61 19.81 -32.76
CA GLN A 493 -32.44 19.10 -33.29
C GLN A 493 -31.17 19.96 -33.24
N ASN A 494 -30.05 19.31 -32.93
CA ASN A 494 -28.72 19.89 -32.79
C ASN A 494 -27.98 19.85 -34.14
N PRO A 495 -27.46 20.98 -34.70
CA PRO A 495 -26.50 20.94 -35.78
C PRO A 495 -25.05 21.06 -35.27
N SER A 496 -24.17 20.37 -35.98
CA SER A 496 -22.75 20.14 -35.71
C SER A 496 -21.83 21.36 -35.90
N ARG A 497 -20.60 21.17 -35.39
CA ARG A 497 -19.32 21.91 -35.58
C ARG A 497 -19.02 23.00 -34.55
N LEU A 498 -18.11 22.66 -33.63
CA LEU A 498 -17.30 23.64 -32.90
C LEU A 498 -16.18 24.16 -33.83
N PRO A 499 -15.83 25.46 -33.76
CA PRO A 499 -14.71 26.01 -34.51
C PRO A 499 -13.37 25.56 -33.91
N GLN A 500 -12.38 25.34 -34.78
CA GLN A 500 -10.98 25.13 -34.36
C GLN A 500 -10.41 26.43 -33.77
N PRO A 501 -9.50 26.33 -32.78
CA PRO A 501 -8.86 27.50 -32.17
C PRO A 501 -8.02 28.28 -33.20
N ALA A 502 -7.93 29.59 -33.00
CA ALA A 502 -7.16 30.48 -33.86
C ALA A 502 -5.65 30.33 -33.57
N PRO A 503 -4.76 30.52 -34.57
CA PRO A 503 -3.31 30.31 -34.45
C PRO A 503 -2.63 31.07 -33.30
N GLN A 504 -3.20 32.19 -32.87
CA GLN A 504 -2.67 33.00 -31.77
C GLN A 504 -2.81 32.34 -30.38
N GLN A 505 -3.64 31.30 -30.24
CA GLN A 505 -3.74 30.54 -29.00
C GLN A 505 -2.64 29.48 -28.84
N GLU A 506 -2.03 29.03 -29.94
CA GLU A 506 -0.94 28.05 -29.89
C GLU A 506 0.37 28.72 -29.47
N GLU A 507 0.69 29.89 -30.05
CA GLU A 507 1.89 30.67 -29.69
C GLU A 507 1.87 31.11 -28.21
N TYR A 508 0.71 31.53 -27.70
CA TYR A 508 0.55 31.88 -26.28
C TYR A 508 0.63 30.65 -25.35
N GLN A 509 0.29 29.45 -25.84
CA GLN A 509 0.45 28.21 -25.07
C GLN A 509 1.90 27.73 -25.04
N GLU A 510 2.66 27.94 -26.12
CA GLU A 510 4.09 27.59 -26.18
C GLU A 510 4.92 28.52 -25.29
N GLU A 511 4.73 29.85 -25.37
CA GLU A 511 5.45 30.83 -24.54
C GLU A 511 5.18 30.59 -23.04
N TYR A 512 3.92 30.32 -22.67
CA TYR A 512 3.54 29.99 -21.30
C TYR A 512 4.12 28.64 -20.83
N GLN A 513 4.35 27.70 -21.74
CA GLN A 513 4.97 26.41 -21.41
C GLN A 513 6.48 26.51 -21.23
N GLU A 514 7.17 27.36 -21.99
CA GLU A 514 8.60 27.62 -21.84
C GLU A 514 8.90 28.39 -20.56
N GLU A 515 8.17 29.49 -20.28
CA GLU A 515 8.36 30.29 -19.06
C GLU A 515 8.12 29.45 -17.79
N TYR A 516 7.08 28.61 -17.80
CA TYR A 516 6.81 27.69 -16.69
C TYR A 516 7.82 26.53 -16.58
N GLN A 517 8.55 26.20 -17.65
CA GLN A 517 9.62 25.20 -17.60
C GLN A 517 10.91 25.78 -17.04
N GLU A 518 11.27 27.00 -17.42
CA GLU A 518 12.46 27.69 -16.91
C GLU A 518 12.28 28.03 -15.42
N GLU A 519 11.17 28.67 -15.04
CA GLU A 519 10.91 29.06 -13.65
C GLU A 519 10.89 27.84 -12.71
N TYR A 520 10.30 26.73 -13.14
CA TYR A 520 10.27 25.49 -12.35
C TYR A 520 11.63 24.79 -12.27
N GLN A 521 12.47 24.90 -13.30
CA GLN A 521 13.83 24.35 -13.26
C GLN A 521 14.75 25.19 -12.37
N GLU A 522 14.64 26.53 -12.43
CA GLU A 522 15.41 27.44 -11.59
C GLU A 522 15.01 27.31 -10.12
N GLU A 523 13.71 27.39 -9.79
CA GLU A 523 13.23 27.32 -8.41
C GLU A 523 13.59 25.96 -7.75
N TYR A 524 13.47 24.85 -8.50
CA TYR A 524 13.87 23.53 -8.00
C TYR A 524 15.39 23.40 -7.85
N GLN A 525 16.19 24.01 -8.73
CA GLN A 525 17.64 24.01 -8.59
C GLN A 525 18.10 24.88 -7.41
N GLU A 526 17.47 26.03 -7.19
CA GLU A 526 17.79 26.93 -6.07
C GLU A 526 17.41 26.30 -4.73
N GLU A 527 16.18 25.82 -4.55
CA GLU A 527 15.72 25.22 -3.28
C GLU A 527 16.57 23.99 -2.92
N TYR A 528 16.91 23.16 -3.91
CA TYR A 528 17.76 21.99 -3.69
C TYR A 528 19.23 22.36 -3.42
N GLN A 529 19.76 23.42 -4.04
CA GLN A 529 21.12 23.91 -3.75
C GLN A 529 21.20 24.55 -2.36
N GLU A 530 20.18 25.28 -1.92
CA GLU A 530 20.12 25.87 -0.58
C GLU A 530 20.07 24.78 0.49
N GLU A 531 19.20 23.78 0.36
CA GLU A 531 19.11 22.69 1.35
C GLU A 531 20.43 21.90 1.45
N TYR A 532 21.12 21.70 0.32
CA TYR A 532 22.41 21.02 0.30
C TYR A 532 23.55 21.86 0.87
N GLN A 533 23.56 23.18 0.63
CA GLN A 533 24.58 24.07 1.19
C GLN A 533 24.43 24.21 2.70
N GLU A 534 23.20 24.23 3.22
CA GLU A 534 22.94 24.19 4.66
C GLU A 534 23.44 22.88 5.28
N GLU A 535 23.19 21.72 4.64
CA GLU A 535 23.65 20.40 5.15
C GLU A 535 25.18 20.33 5.25
N TYR A 536 25.92 20.85 4.27
CA TYR A 536 27.40 20.89 4.32
C TYR A 536 27.94 21.86 5.38
N GLN A 537 27.30 23.01 5.58
CA GLN A 537 27.74 23.99 6.58
C GLN A 537 27.49 23.52 8.01
N GLU A 538 26.48 22.68 8.23
CA GLU A 538 26.21 22.04 9.53
C GLU A 538 27.20 20.90 9.81
N GLU A 539 27.53 20.04 8.83
CA GLU A 539 28.53 18.98 9.01
C GLU A 539 29.92 19.53 9.37
N ASP A 540 30.38 20.60 8.71
CA ASP A 540 31.69 21.23 9.00
C ASP A 540 31.73 21.91 10.39
N GLN A 541 30.59 22.30 10.96
CA GLN A 541 30.51 22.92 12.29
C GLN A 541 30.45 21.90 13.43
N GLU A 542 30.10 20.64 13.17
CA GLU A 542 30.07 19.57 14.18
C GLU A 542 31.41 18.82 14.32
N GLU A 543 32.36 19.00 13.39
CA GLU A 543 33.70 18.36 13.44
C GLU A 543 34.80 19.19 14.14
N ASP A 544 34.54 20.45 14.50
CA ASP A 544 35.42 21.33 15.31
C ASP A 544 35.01 21.37 16.80
#